data_AF-A0AAV6RJ74-F1
#
_entry.id   AF-A0AAV6RJ74-F1
#
_cell.length_a   1.000
_cell.length_b   1.000
_cell.length_c   1.000
_cell.angle_alpha   90.00
_cell.angle_beta   90.00
_cell.angle_gamma   90.00
#
_symmetry.space_group_name_H-M   'P 1'
#
loop_
_entity.id
_entity.type
_entity.pdbx_description
1 polymer ?
#
loop_
_entity_poly.entity_id
_entity_poly.type
_entity_poly.pdbx_seq_one_letter_code
_entity_poly.pdbx_strand_id
1 'polypeptide(L)'
;MEPPSQVSIPKKKREMQKQEADAAVYMNFMKSHRCYDAIPTSCKLVIFDTTLQVKKAFFALVANGLRAAPLWDNKLQRFVGMLTITDFINILHCYYKSPMVQMYELENHKIQTWRDVYLQYSDFFLISISPEASLFDAIYSLLKYKIHRLPVIDPESGNVLHILTHKRILKFLHIFRRQIPKPAFIRRPIKELGIGTFRNIATVQETASLYEALSIFVDRRVSALPVVNERAAQKPL
;
A
#
# COMPACT_ATOMS: atom_id res chain seq x y z
N MET A 1 -43.66 37.98 27.12
CA MET A 1 -42.74 37.47 26.09
C MET A 1 -41.62 36.74 26.82
N GLU A 2 -41.72 35.41 26.91
CA GLU A 2 -40.61 34.60 27.42
C GLU A 2 -39.51 34.54 26.35
N PRO A 3 -38.22 34.57 26.74
CA PRO A 3 -37.13 34.41 25.78
C PRO A 3 -37.09 32.95 25.30
N PRO A 4 -36.65 32.69 24.05
CA PRO A 4 -36.65 31.34 23.52
C PRO A 4 -35.63 30.48 24.29
N SER A 5 -36.15 29.38 24.85
CA SER A 5 -35.41 28.31 25.50
C SER A 5 -34.23 27.86 24.64
N GLN A 6 -33.01 28.05 25.16
CA GLN A 6 -31.79 27.52 24.57
C GLN A 6 -31.89 25.99 24.52
N VAL A 7 -32.08 25.45 23.32
CA VAL A 7 -32.06 24.01 23.08
C VAL A 7 -30.65 23.50 23.40
N SER A 8 -30.50 22.91 24.57
CA SER A 8 -29.25 22.28 25.01
C SER A 8 -28.94 21.09 24.12
N ILE A 9 -27.98 21.26 23.21
CA ILE A 9 -27.47 20.18 22.36
C ILE A 9 -26.90 19.07 23.28
N PRO A 10 -27.30 17.80 23.14
CA PRO A 10 -26.84 16.72 24.01
C PRO A 10 -25.30 16.60 23.98
N LYS A 11 -24.65 16.42 25.14
CA LYS A 11 -23.18 16.29 25.27
C LYS A 11 -22.58 15.30 24.25
N LYS A 12 -23.26 14.17 24.03
CA LYS A 12 -22.88 13.13 23.06
C LYS A 12 -22.85 13.64 21.61
N LYS A 13 -23.77 14.54 21.24
CA LYS A 13 -23.84 15.17 19.91
C LYS A 13 -22.73 16.21 19.73
N ARG A 14 -22.37 16.95 20.79
CA ARG A 14 -21.22 17.88 20.80
C ARG A 14 -19.87 17.15 20.69
N GLU A 15 -19.71 16.02 21.37
CA GLU A 15 -18.49 15.20 21.29
C GLU A 15 -18.30 14.57 19.90
N MET A 16 -19.39 14.10 19.29
CA MET A 16 -19.38 13.54 17.94
C MET A 16 -19.05 14.62 16.89
N GLN A 17 -19.67 15.81 16.99
CA GLN A 17 -19.34 16.96 16.15
C GLN A 17 -17.87 17.41 16.30
N LYS A 18 -17.32 17.33 17.51
CA LYS A 18 -15.91 17.67 17.76
C LYS A 18 -14.95 16.63 17.17
N GLN A 19 -15.29 15.34 17.22
CA GLN A 19 -14.53 14.28 16.56
C GLN A 19 -14.56 14.40 15.03
N GLU A 20 -15.72 14.73 14.46
CA GLU A 20 -15.86 14.99 13.02
C GLU A 20 -15.05 16.22 12.57
N ALA A 21 -15.10 17.31 13.34
CA ALA A 21 -14.31 18.51 13.08
C ALA A 21 -12.80 18.24 13.16
N ASP A 22 -12.38 17.40 14.11
CA ASP A 22 -10.99 16.98 14.29
C ASP A 22 -10.49 16.10 13.12
N ALA A 23 -11.30 15.14 12.68
CA ALA A 23 -10.98 14.29 11.53
C ALA A 23 -10.95 15.08 10.21
N ALA A 24 -11.78 16.12 10.11
CA ALA A 24 -11.81 17.01 8.96
C ALA A 24 -10.50 17.76 8.75
N VAL A 25 -9.67 17.98 9.78
CA VAL A 25 -8.41 18.72 9.66
C VAL A 25 -7.44 18.04 8.68
N TYR A 26 -7.12 16.76 8.88
CA TYR A 26 -6.24 16.03 7.97
C TYR A 26 -6.90 15.81 6.62
N MET A 27 -8.20 15.55 6.58
CA MET A 27 -8.94 15.41 5.32
C MET A 27 -8.83 16.67 4.47
N ASN A 28 -9.12 17.83 5.05
CA ASN A 28 -9.08 19.12 4.34
C ASN A 28 -7.65 19.44 3.89
N PHE A 29 -6.66 19.18 4.74
CA PHE A 29 -5.25 19.33 4.36
C PHE A 29 -4.88 18.44 3.16
N MET A 30 -5.32 17.18 3.14
CA MET A 30 -5.05 16.27 2.02
C MET A 30 -5.83 16.63 0.75
N LYS A 31 -7.02 17.22 0.89
CA LYS A 31 -7.81 17.75 -0.23
C LYS A 31 -7.19 19.01 -0.84
N SER A 32 -6.51 19.83 -0.03
CA SER A 32 -5.87 21.06 -0.49
C SER A 32 -4.48 20.89 -1.10
N HIS A 33 -3.94 19.67 -1.11
CA HIS A 33 -2.61 19.37 -1.67
C HIS A 33 -2.73 18.34 -2.79
N ARG A 34 -1.93 18.53 -3.83
CA ARG A 34 -1.89 17.68 -5.01
C ARG A 34 -0.94 16.50 -4.82
N CYS A 35 -1.14 15.45 -5.62
CA CYS A 35 -0.22 14.32 -5.67
C CYS A 35 1.20 14.77 -6.03
N TYR A 36 1.32 15.77 -6.90
CA TYR A 36 2.58 16.39 -7.29
C TYR A 36 3.37 16.94 -6.08
N ASP A 37 2.69 17.56 -5.11
CA ASP A 37 3.35 18.16 -3.94
C ASP A 37 4.07 17.10 -3.08
N ALA A 38 3.61 15.85 -3.11
CA ALA A 38 4.24 14.74 -2.40
C ALA A 38 5.39 14.08 -3.20
N ILE A 39 5.62 14.47 -4.45
CA ILE A 39 6.75 13.97 -5.25
C ILE A 39 8.04 14.66 -4.78
N PRO A 40 9.11 13.91 -4.49
CA PRO A 40 10.40 14.53 -4.17
C PRO A 40 10.98 15.27 -5.38
N THR A 41 11.77 16.33 -5.14
CA THR A 41 12.42 17.13 -6.20
C THR A 41 13.22 16.28 -7.20
N SER A 42 13.81 15.18 -6.73
CA SER A 42 14.47 14.19 -7.58
C SER A 42 14.12 12.78 -7.10
N CYS A 43 13.82 11.88 -8.04
CA CYS A 43 13.72 10.46 -7.75
C CYS A 43 14.17 9.61 -8.94
N LYS A 44 14.52 8.36 -8.64
CA LYS A 44 14.81 7.33 -9.62
C LYS A 44 13.58 6.45 -9.80
N LEU A 45 13.20 6.20 -11.04
CA LEU A 45 12.19 5.23 -11.41
C LEU A 45 12.80 4.16 -12.31
N VAL A 46 12.33 2.93 -12.15
CA VAL A 46 12.67 1.80 -13.02
C VAL A 46 11.36 1.27 -13.57
N ILE A 47 11.31 1.12 -14.89
CA ILE A 47 10.18 0.59 -15.64
C ILE A 47 10.66 -0.68 -16.32
N PHE A 48 9.83 -1.73 -16.32
CA PHE A 48 10.14 -2.97 -17.00
C PHE A 48 9.20 -3.19 -18.18
N ASP A 49 9.78 -3.61 -19.30
CA ASP A 49 9.01 -4.17 -20.41
C ASP A 49 8.41 -5.53 -19.99
N THR A 50 7.17 -5.80 -20.36
CA THR A 50 6.47 -7.03 -20.01
C THR A 50 7.11 -8.30 -20.59
N THR A 51 7.97 -8.18 -21.61
CA THR A 51 8.73 -9.30 -22.18
C THR A 51 9.99 -9.64 -21.40
N LEU A 52 10.40 -8.82 -20.42
CA LEU A 52 11.56 -9.07 -19.57
C LEU A 52 11.37 -10.35 -18.74
N GLN A 53 12.44 -11.13 -18.58
CA GLN A 53 12.43 -12.30 -17.69
C GLN A 53 12.21 -11.88 -16.24
N VAL A 54 11.32 -12.59 -15.54
CA VAL A 54 10.89 -12.25 -14.19
C VAL A 54 12.06 -12.30 -13.19
N LYS A 55 12.92 -13.32 -13.31
CA LYS A 55 14.16 -13.44 -12.52
C LYS A 55 15.03 -12.18 -12.65
N LYS A 56 15.27 -11.70 -13.88
CA LYS A 56 16.06 -10.49 -14.16
C LYS A 56 15.38 -9.24 -13.59
N ALA A 57 14.06 -9.13 -13.70
CA ALA A 57 13.32 -8.00 -13.15
C ALA A 57 13.48 -7.89 -11.63
N PHE A 58 13.39 -9.00 -10.89
CA PHE A 58 13.61 -8.99 -9.44
C PHE A 58 15.06 -8.67 -9.05
N PHE A 59 16.04 -9.22 -9.78
CA PHE A 59 17.44 -8.82 -9.56
C PHE A 59 17.66 -7.32 -9.81
N ALA A 60 17.04 -6.76 -10.86
CA ALA A 60 17.11 -5.33 -11.13
C ALA A 60 16.46 -4.49 -10.03
N LEU A 61 15.35 -4.94 -9.44
CA LEU A 61 14.73 -4.27 -8.28
C LEU A 61 15.69 -4.25 -7.08
N VAL A 62 16.30 -5.38 -6.74
CA VAL A 62 17.26 -5.50 -5.64
C VAL A 62 18.49 -4.61 -5.88
N ALA A 63 19.09 -4.71 -7.07
CA ALA A 63 20.26 -3.90 -7.44
C ALA A 63 19.97 -2.39 -7.40
N ASN A 64 18.73 -1.98 -7.67
CA ASN A 64 18.33 -0.58 -7.63
C ASN A 64 17.79 -0.11 -6.28
N GLY A 65 17.66 -0.99 -5.29
CA GLY A 65 17.06 -0.69 -3.99
C GLY A 65 15.57 -0.35 -4.07
N LEU A 66 14.87 -0.86 -5.09
CA LEU A 66 13.46 -0.61 -5.34
C LEU A 66 12.60 -1.81 -4.93
N ARG A 67 11.35 -1.52 -4.54
CA ARG A 67 10.39 -2.55 -4.09
C ARG A 67 9.22 -2.76 -5.04
N ALA A 68 9.15 -1.96 -6.09
CA ALA A 68 8.15 -2.07 -7.13
C ALA A 68 8.62 -1.33 -8.39
N ALA A 69 8.10 -1.72 -9.55
CA ALA A 69 8.32 -1.07 -10.83
C ALA A 69 7.01 -1.09 -11.65
N PRO A 70 6.68 -0.01 -12.39
CA PRO A 70 5.62 -0.03 -13.40
C PRO A 70 6.00 -0.96 -14.56
N LEU A 71 4.98 -1.52 -15.20
CA LEU A 71 5.11 -2.44 -16.32
C LEU A 71 4.63 -1.78 -17.60
N TRP A 72 5.52 -1.67 -18.57
CA TRP A 72 5.25 -1.15 -19.90
C TRP A 72 4.99 -2.29 -20.87
N ASP A 73 3.85 -2.24 -21.57
CA ASP A 73 3.57 -3.17 -22.67
C ASP A 73 3.85 -2.47 -24.00
N ASN A 74 4.90 -2.94 -24.70
CA ASN A 74 5.31 -2.36 -25.96
C ASN A 74 4.31 -2.61 -27.11
N LYS A 75 3.45 -3.62 -27.04
CA LYS A 75 2.43 -3.85 -28.08
C LYS A 75 1.24 -2.92 -27.89
N LEU A 76 0.83 -2.72 -26.64
CA LEU A 76 -0.29 -1.85 -26.30
C LEU A 76 0.10 -0.38 -26.12
N GLN A 77 1.42 -0.07 -26.14
CA GLN A 77 1.99 1.26 -25.91
C GLN A 77 1.42 1.95 -24.66
N ARG A 78 1.31 1.19 -23.56
CA ARG A 78 0.76 1.69 -22.29
C ARG A 78 1.29 0.96 -21.08
N PHE A 79 1.15 1.58 -19.91
CA PHE A 79 1.38 0.91 -18.64
C PHE A 79 0.22 -0.05 -18.31
N VAL A 80 0.55 -1.32 -18.05
CA VAL A 80 -0.44 -2.39 -17.84
C VAL A 80 -0.51 -2.89 -16.40
N GLY A 81 0.45 -2.51 -15.55
CA GLY A 81 0.50 -3.03 -14.19
C GLY A 81 1.69 -2.55 -13.39
N MET A 82 1.83 -3.16 -12.21
CA MET A 82 2.98 -3.01 -11.33
C MET A 82 3.57 -4.40 -11.06
N LEU A 83 4.89 -4.49 -11.01
CA LEU A 83 5.59 -5.63 -10.43
C LEU A 83 6.05 -5.26 -9.02
N THR A 84 5.71 -6.07 -8.04
CA THR A 84 5.92 -5.80 -6.61
C THR A 84 6.52 -7.01 -5.89
N ILE A 85 6.87 -6.82 -4.62
CA ILE A 85 7.31 -7.93 -3.76
C ILE A 85 6.19 -8.97 -3.55
N THR A 86 4.92 -8.58 -3.64
CA THR A 86 3.80 -9.54 -3.55
C THR A 86 3.83 -10.52 -4.73
N ASP A 87 4.15 -10.04 -5.94
CA ASP A 87 4.33 -10.90 -7.11
C ASP A 87 5.47 -11.89 -6.88
N PHE A 88 6.59 -11.43 -6.30
CA PHE A 88 7.71 -12.31 -5.95
C PHE A 88 7.30 -13.41 -4.98
N ILE A 89 6.54 -13.07 -3.93
CA ILE A 89 6.02 -14.04 -2.95
C ILE A 89 5.11 -15.06 -3.64
N ASN A 90 4.17 -14.59 -4.47
CA ASN A 90 3.24 -15.47 -5.19
C ASN A 90 3.97 -16.43 -6.14
N ILE A 91 4.99 -15.94 -6.84
CA ILE A 91 5.82 -16.73 -7.74
C ILE A 91 6.55 -17.83 -6.95
N LEU A 92 7.24 -17.45 -5.88
CA LEU A 92 7.96 -18.43 -5.05
C LEU A 92 6.99 -19.45 -4.48
N HIS A 93 5.83 -19.03 -3.98
CA HIS A 93 4.82 -19.94 -3.44
C HIS A 93 4.25 -20.90 -4.50
N CYS A 94 4.09 -20.44 -5.74
CA CYS A 94 3.53 -21.22 -6.84
C CYS A 94 4.50 -22.29 -7.37
N TYR A 95 5.76 -21.91 -7.58
CA TYR A 95 6.76 -22.78 -8.23
C TYR A 95 7.63 -23.56 -7.25
N TYR A 96 7.69 -23.17 -5.98
CA TYR A 96 8.42 -23.95 -4.99
C TYR A 96 7.72 -25.29 -4.74
N LYS A 97 8.47 -26.39 -4.88
CA LYS A 97 8.01 -27.75 -4.60
C LYS A 97 8.74 -28.37 -3.42
N SER A 98 10.08 -28.38 -3.46
CA SER A 98 10.94 -29.00 -2.45
C SER A 98 12.33 -28.35 -2.48
N PRO A 99 13.08 -28.32 -1.35
CA PRO A 99 14.45 -27.82 -1.33
C PRO A 99 15.39 -28.49 -2.35
N MET A 100 15.08 -29.74 -2.73
CA MET A 100 15.91 -30.54 -3.64
C MET A 100 15.61 -30.29 -5.13
N VAL A 101 14.55 -29.56 -5.45
CA VAL A 101 14.12 -29.31 -6.84
C VAL A 101 14.33 -27.85 -7.18
N GLN A 102 15.19 -27.59 -8.18
CA GLN A 102 15.37 -26.23 -8.69
C GLN A 102 14.10 -25.76 -9.43
N MET A 103 13.78 -24.47 -9.27
CA MET A 103 12.64 -23.83 -9.93
C MET A 103 12.99 -23.45 -11.38
N TYR A 104 13.23 -24.44 -12.26
CA TYR A 104 13.62 -24.21 -13.66
C TYR A 104 12.57 -23.39 -14.44
N GLU A 105 11.29 -23.60 -14.13
CA GLU A 105 10.18 -22.89 -14.77
C GLU A 105 10.29 -21.37 -14.58
N LEU A 106 10.76 -20.92 -13.41
CA LEU A 106 10.92 -19.50 -13.11
C LEU A 106 12.00 -18.82 -13.97
N GLU A 107 13.02 -19.57 -14.40
CA GLU A 107 14.12 -18.99 -15.17
C GLU A 107 13.69 -18.52 -16.57
N ASN A 108 12.68 -19.19 -17.14
CA ASN A 108 12.18 -18.92 -18.47
C ASN A 108 10.94 -18.01 -18.49
N HIS A 109 10.26 -17.84 -17.36
CA HIS A 109 9.06 -16.98 -17.29
C HIS A 109 9.39 -15.51 -17.57
N LYS A 110 8.58 -14.91 -18.44
CA LYS A 110 8.50 -13.47 -18.69
C LYS A 110 7.45 -12.84 -17.78
N ILE A 111 7.53 -11.51 -17.58
CA ILE A 111 6.55 -10.79 -16.77
C ILE A 111 5.14 -10.98 -17.32
N GLN A 112 4.96 -10.89 -18.65
CA GLN A 112 3.66 -11.13 -19.30
C GLN A 112 3.12 -12.53 -19.00
N THR A 113 3.94 -13.58 -19.11
CA THR A 113 3.48 -14.97 -18.94
C THR A 113 3.11 -15.25 -17.49
N TRP A 114 3.85 -14.67 -16.53
CA TRP A 114 3.46 -14.74 -15.11
C TRP A 114 2.14 -14.03 -14.86
N ARG A 115 1.96 -12.85 -15.46
CA ARG A 115 0.71 -12.11 -15.36
C ARG A 115 -0.45 -12.90 -15.93
N ASP A 116 -0.29 -13.57 -17.06
CA ASP A 116 -1.35 -14.39 -17.64
C ASP A 116 -1.75 -15.54 -16.70
N VAL A 117 -0.79 -16.21 -16.08
CA VAL A 117 -1.05 -17.28 -15.08
C VAL A 117 -1.77 -16.74 -13.85
N TYR A 118 -1.32 -15.59 -13.31
CA TYR A 118 -1.86 -15.03 -12.07
C TYR A 118 -3.19 -14.29 -12.27
N LEU A 119 -3.38 -13.64 -13.42
CA LEU A 119 -4.52 -12.79 -13.74
C LEU A 119 -5.65 -13.52 -14.48
N GLN A 120 -5.51 -14.81 -14.76
CA GLN A 120 -6.55 -15.65 -15.38
C GLN A 120 -7.94 -15.56 -14.70
N TYR A 121 -7.99 -15.05 -13.47
CA TYR A 121 -9.21 -14.95 -12.66
C TYR A 121 -9.65 -13.51 -12.35
N SER A 122 -9.02 -12.46 -12.89
CA SER A 122 -9.41 -11.06 -12.60
C SER A 122 -8.85 -10.04 -13.59
N ASP A 123 -9.72 -9.15 -14.07
CA ASP A 123 -9.38 -7.97 -14.87
C ASP A 123 -8.69 -6.90 -14.01
N PHE A 124 -7.42 -7.12 -13.67
CA PHE A 124 -6.63 -6.10 -12.98
C PHE A 124 -6.11 -5.07 -13.97
N PHE A 125 -6.87 -3.99 -14.11
CA PHE A 125 -6.37 -2.76 -14.73
C PHE A 125 -5.39 -2.05 -13.80
N LEU A 126 -4.41 -1.37 -14.38
CA LEU A 126 -3.52 -0.50 -13.63
C LEU A 126 -4.33 0.65 -13.01
N ILE A 127 -4.33 0.72 -11.69
CA ILE A 127 -4.84 1.89 -10.98
C ILE A 127 -3.71 2.92 -10.91
N SER A 128 -3.92 4.08 -11.52
CA SER A 128 -3.01 5.23 -11.50
C SER A 128 -3.73 6.49 -11.04
N ILE A 129 -2.97 7.56 -10.81
CA ILE A 129 -3.53 8.86 -10.43
C ILE A 129 -2.80 9.99 -11.15
N SER A 130 -3.53 11.07 -11.49
CA SER A 130 -2.95 12.28 -12.06
C SER A 130 -2.13 13.05 -11.03
N PRO A 131 -1.02 13.72 -11.41
CA PRO A 131 -0.28 14.61 -10.52
C PRO A 131 -1.15 15.73 -9.94
N GLU A 132 -2.19 16.17 -10.65
CA GLU A 132 -3.09 17.26 -10.25
C GLU A 132 -4.20 16.81 -9.29
N ALA A 133 -4.43 15.50 -9.16
CA ALA A 133 -5.42 14.98 -8.22
C ALA A 133 -4.98 15.20 -6.77
N SER A 134 -5.94 15.23 -5.84
CA SER A 134 -5.63 15.50 -4.44
C SER A 134 -4.95 14.31 -3.75
N LEU A 135 -4.16 14.57 -2.70
CA LEU A 135 -3.62 13.51 -1.86
C LEU A 135 -4.72 12.70 -1.15
N PHE A 136 -5.89 13.29 -0.95
CA PHE A 136 -7.05 12.59 -0.43
C PHE A 136 -7.51 11.48 -1.40
N ASP A 137 -7.60 11.79 -2.70
CA ASP A 137 -7.96 10.82 -3.73
C ASP A 137 -6.91 9.71 -3.87
N ALA A 138 -5.63 10.06 -3.69
CA ALA A 138 -4.54 9.09 -3.66
C ALA A 138 -4.69 8.07 -2.52
N ILE A 139 -4.95 8.54 -1.29
CA ILE A 139 -5.16 7.66 -0.14
C ILE A 139 -6.42 6.85 -0.31
N TYR A 140 -7.51 7.47 -0.76
CA TYR A 140 -8.76 6.76 -1.03
C TYR A 140 -8.53 5.63 -2.04
N SER A 141 -7.77 5.87 -3.10
CA SER A 141 -7.42 4.84 -4.10
C SER A 141 -6.58 3.72 -3.51
N LEU A 142 -5.53 4.05 -2.73
CA LEU A 142 -4.70 3.05 -2.03
C LEU A 142 -5.56 2.14 -1.13
N LEU A 143 -6.52 2.71 -0.38
CA LEU A 143 -7.39 1.98 0.53
C LEU A 143 -8.47 1.17 -0.20
N LYS A 144 -9.18 1.79 -1.14
CA LYS A 144 -10.29 1.19 -1.90
C LYS A 144 -9.82 -0.03 -2.68
N TYR A 145 -8.71 0.09 -3.39
CA TYR A 145 -8.14 -0.98 -4.21
C TYR A 145 -7.21 -1.90 -3.42
N LYS A 146 -6.99 -1.64 -2.12
CA LYS A 146 -6.10 -2.42 -1.23
C LYS A 146 -4.69 -2.59 -1.82
N ILE A 147 -4.16 -1.52 -2.41
CA ILE A 147 -2.82 -1.49 -3.03
C ILE A 147 -1.86 -0.66 -2.20
N HIS A 148 -0.57 -1.00 -2.25
CA HIS A 148 0.47 -0.29 -1.50
C HIS A 148 1.31 0.66 -2.36
N ARG A 149 1.11 0.64 -3.67
CA ARG A 149 1.88 1.36 -4.68
C ARG A 149 0.89 1.98 -5.67
N LEU A 150 0.84 3.31 -5.72
CA LEU A 150 -0.03 4.04 -6.64
C LEU A 150 0.86 4.87 -7.59
N PRO A 151 1.03 4.47 -8.86
CA PRO A 151 1.78 5.26 -9.82
C PRO A 151 1.07 6.59 -10.11
N VAL A 152 1.85 7.67 -10.07
CA VAL A 152 1.43 8.99 -10.51
C VAL A 152 1.84 9.12 -11.98
N ILE A 153 0.85 9.20 -12.86
CA ILE A 153 1.05 9.25 -14.31
C ILE A 153 0.54 10.59 -14.80
N ASP A 154 1.40 11.31 -15.53
CA ASP A 154 1.02 12.54 -16.19
C ASP A 154 0.09 12.22 -17.38
N PRO A 155 -1.16 12.73 -17.40
CA PRO A 155 -2.09 12.45 -18.49
C PRO A 155 -1.66 13.07 -19.82
N GLU A 156 -0.87 14.15 -19.81
CA GLU A 156 -0.43 14.82 -21.05
C GLU A 156 0.70 14.06 -21.73
N SER A 157 1.78 13.74 -21.01
CA SER A 157 2.93 13.03 -21.58
C SER A 157 2.83 11.51 -21.51
N GLY A 158 1.95 10.96 -20.67
CA GLY A 158 1.89 9.54 -20.36
C GLY A 158 3.02 9.04 -19.46
N ASN A 159 3.91 9.91 -18.99
CA ASN A 159 5.08 9.53 -18.19
C ASN A 159 4.69 9.18 -16.75
N VAL A 160 5.36 8.17 -16.19
CA VAL A 160 5.29 7.90 -14.75
C VAL A 160 6.22 8.87 -14.04
N LEU A 161 5.66 9.74 -13.20
CA LEU A 161 6.40 10.76 -12.45
C LEU A 161 6.91 10.23 -11.11
N HIS A 162 6.09 9.43 -10.42
CA HIS A 162 6.44 8.85 -9.12
C HIS A 162 5.56 7.65 -8.76
N ILE A 163 5.91 6.94 -7.69
CA ILE A 163 5.07 5.89 -7.09
C ILE A 163 4.72 6.30 -5.66
N LEU A 164 3.48 6.74 -5.45
CA LEU A 164 2.97 7.09 -4.14
C LEU A 164 2.76 5.84 -3.27
N THR A 165 2.99 6.02 -1.97
CA THR A 165 2.86 4.97 -0.95
C THR A 165 2.28 5.56 0.32
N HIS A 166 1.64 4.72 1.14
CA HIS A 166 1.21 5.09 2.49
C HIS A 166 2.33 5.77 3.29
N LYS A 167 3.56 5.21 3.24
CA LYS A 167 4.74 5.77 3.92
C LYS A 167 5.09 7.17 3.42
N ARG A 168 5.04 7.41 2.11
CA ARG A 168 5.39 8.71 1.53
C ARG A 168 4.37 9.77 1.93
N ILE A 169 3.08 9.43 1.89
CA ILE A 169 2.00 10.35 2.26
C ILE A 169 2.05 10.65 3.77
N LEU A 170 2.25 9.64 4.62
CA LEU A 170 2.47 9.87 6.06
C LEU A 170 3.71 10.74 6.33
N LYS A 171 4.82 10.53 5.59
CA LYS A 171 6.00 11.40 5.69
C LYS A 171 5.69 12.83 5.26
N PHE A 172 4.89 13.03 4.22
CA PHE A 172 4.43 14.35 3.79
C PHE A 172 3.64 15.05 4.92
N LEU A 173 2.63 14.39 5.48
CA LEU A 173 1.87 14.91 6.63
C LEU A 173 2.78 15.23 7.83
N HIS A 174 3.79 14.41 8.08
CA HIS A 174 4.75 14.62 9.16
C HIS A 174 5.67 15.83 8.93
N ILE A 175 6.07 16.11 7.68
CA ILE A 175 6.87 17.28 7.31
C ILE A 175 6.05 18.55 7.56
N PHE A 176 4.79 18.57 7.11
CA PHE A 176 3.90 19.72 7.26
C PHE A 176 3.14 19.77 8.59
N ARG A 177 3.51 18.91 9.57
CA ARG A 177 2.80 18.79 10.86
C ARG A 177 2.66 20.08 11.67
N ARG A 178 3.51 21.09 11.41
CA ARG A 178 3.44 22.40 12.07
C ARG A 178 2.36 23.30 11.48
N GLN A 179 1.98 23.06 10.23
CA GLN A 179 0.93 23.80 9.51
C GLN A 179 -0.45 23.18 9.73
N ILE A 180 -0.50 21.92 10.13
CA ILE A 180 -1.75 21.20 10.40
C ILE A 180 -2.14 21.44 11.87
N PRO A 181 -3.33 22.02 12.14
CA PRO A 181 -3.87 22.10 13.50
C PRO A 181 -3.90 20.71 14.14
N LYS A 182 -3.47 20.57 15.40
CA LYS A 182 -3.41 19.26 16.05
C LYS A 182 -4.78 18.85 16.56
N PRO A 183 -5.41 17.81 16.01
CA PRO A 183 -6.70 17.35 16.51
C PRO A 183 -6.55 16.69 17.88
N ALA A 184 -7.61 16.68 18.69
CA ALA A 184 -7.57 16.13 20.04
C ALA A 184 -7.29 14.62 20.05
N PHE A 185 -7.71 13.89 19.01
CA PHE A 185 -7.51 12.44 18.92
C PHE A 185 -6.03 12.02 18.89
N ILE A 186 -5.10 12.90 18.50
CA ILE A 186 -3.66 12.58 18.47
C ILE A 186 -3.11 12.25 19.87
N ARG A 187 -3.76 12.74 20.92
CA ARG A 187 -3.36 12.49 22.32
C ARG A 187 -4.00 11.24 22.92
N ARG A 188 -4.90 10.57 22.19
CA ARG A 188 -5.65 9.41 22.69
C ARG A 188 -4.89 8.10 22.42
N PRO A 189 -4.99 7.10 23.30
CA PRO A 189 -4.42 5.77 23.05
C PRO A 189 -5.00 5.12 21.78
N ILE A 190 -4.16 4.42 21.02
CA ILE A 190 -4.57 3.72 19.78
C ILE A 190 -5.74 2.74 20.00
N LYS A 191 -5.78 2.11 21.18
CA LYS A 191 -6.83 1.15 21.57
C LYS A 191 -8.19 1.82 21.67
N GLU A 192 -8.27 3.05 22.16
CA GLU A 192 -9.53 3.80 22.23
C GLU A 192 -10.01 4.28 20.85
N LEU A 193 -9.06 4.50 19.93
CA LEU A 193 -9.37 4.94 18.57
C LEU A 193 -9.75 3.78 17.65
N GLY A 194 -9.58 2.53 18.10
CA GLY A 194 -9.82 1.35 17.26
C GLY A 194 -8.85 1.27 16.07
N ILE A 195 -7.68 1.89 16.16
CA ILE A 195 -6.70 1.91 15.07
C ILE A 195 -5.78 0.69 15.22
N GLY A 196 -5.87 -0.22 14.25
CA GLY A 196 -5.05 -1.43 14.16
C GLY A 196 -5.87 -2.71 14.26
N THR A 197 -5.21 -3.83 13.96
CA THR A 197 -5.79 -5.17 14.13
C THR A 197 -5.27 -5.72 15.45
N PHE A 198 -6.19 -6.11 16.35
CA PHE A 198 -5.84 -6.62 17.69
C PHE A 198 -6.25 -8.10 17.90
N ARG A 199 -6.86 -8.74 16.90
CA ARG A 199 -7.32 -10.13 16.95
C ARG A 199 -6.92 -10.84 15.66
N ASN A 200 -6.76 -12.17 15.72
CA ASN A 200 -6.40 -13.01 14.58
C ASN A 200 -5.13 -12.53 13.86
N ILE A 201 -4.12 -12.11 14.62
CA ILE A 201 -2.84 -11.68 14.08
C ILE A 201 -2.13 -12.88 13.46
N ALA A 202 -1.78 -12.77 12.18
CA ALA A 202 -0.96 -13.77 11.51
C ALA A 202 0.48 -13.67 12.04
N THR A 203 1.00 -14.74 12.61
CA THR A 203 2.35 -14.84 13.16
C THR A 203 3.05 -16.06 12.59
N VAL A 204 4.37 -16.10 12.74
CA VAL A 204 5.19 -17.26 12.34
C VAL A 204 6.12 -17.65 13.50
N GLN A 205 6.37 -18.95 13.67
CA GLN A 205 7.31 -19.44 14.67
C GLN A 205 8.75 -19.19 14.23
N GLU A 206 9.67 -19.02 15.18
CA GLU A 206 11.11 -18.88 14.89
C GLU A 206 11.69 -20.07 14.11
N THR A 207 11.11 -21.25 14.30
CA THR A 207 11.52 -22.51 13.64
C THR A 207 10.85 -22.77 12.30
N ALA A 208 9.89 -21.93 11.91
CA ALA A 208 9.15 -22.13 10.68
C ALA A 208 10.04 -21.93 9.45
N SER A 209 9.78 -22.73 8.42
CA SER A 209 10.39 -22.58 7.12
C SER A 209 9.95 -21.27 6.44
N LEU A 210 10.79 -20.77 5.54
CA LEU A 210 10.42 -19.63 4.70
C LEU A 210 9.15 -19.91 3.89
N TYR A 211 8.97 -21.15 3.42
CA TYR A 211 7.80 -21.54 2.64
C TYR A 211 6.50 -21.39 3.45
N GLU A 212 6.48 -21.80 4.71
CA GLU A 212 5.31 -21.59 5.58
C GLU A 212 4.99 -20.10 5.75
N ALA A 213 6.00 -19.25 5.91
CA ALA A 213 5.80 -17.81 5.95
C ALA A 213 5.23 -17.27 4.62
N LEU A 214 5.72 -17.76 3.48
CA LEU A 214 5.20 -17.40 2.15
C LEU A 214 3.73 -17.81 1.99
N SER A 215 3.35 -19.02 2.42
CA SER A 215 1.95 -19.47 2.39
C SER A 215 1.06 -18.55 3.22
N ILE A 216 1.47 -18.17 4.43
CA ILE A 216 0.70 -17.24 5.27
C ILE A 216 0.58 -15.86 4.59
N PHE A 217 1.63 -15.36 3.91
CA PHE A 217 1.54 -14.10 3.16
C PHE A 217 0.51 -14.16 2.03
N VAL A 218 0.48 -15.26 1.27
CA VAL A 218 -0.48 -15.48 0.18
C VAL A 218 -1.90 -15.56 0.72
N ASP A 219 -2.12 -16.35 1.78
CA ASP A 219 -3.45 -16.63 2.33
C ASP A 219 -4.04 -15.42 3.08
N ARG A 220 -3.24 -14.80 3.94
CA ARG A 220 -3.69 -13.69 4.81
C ARG A 220 -3.58 -12.33 4.14
N ARG A 221 -2.85 -12.22 3.02
CA ARG A 221 -2.58 -10.97 2.29
C ARG A 221 -2.05 -9.84 3.19
N VAL A 222 -1.18 -10.20 4.13
CA VAL A 222 -0.54 -9.26 5.05
C VAL A 222 0.82 -8.81 4.52
N SER A 223 1.32 -7.67 5.00
CA SER A 223 2.60 -7.10 4.53
C SER A 223 3.82 -7.51 5.36
N ALA A 224 3.59 -8.05 6.56
CA ALA A 224 4.62 -8.54 7.48
C ALA A 224 4.03 -9.62 8.40
N LEU A 225 4.89 -10.49 8.92
CA LEU A 225 4.55 -11.49 9.93
C LEU A 225 5.47 -11.26 11.14
N PRO A 226 4.93 -11.03 12.35
CA PRO A 226 5.71 -11.08 13.56
C PRO A 226 6.25 -12.49 13.78
N VAL A 227 7.55 -12.59 14.04
CA VAL A 227 8.19 -13.84 14.45
C VAL A 227 8.05 -13.95 15.96
N VAL A 228 7.45 -15.05 16.42
CA VAL A 228 7.17 -15.29 17.84
C VAL A 228 7.83 -16.60 18.28
N ASN A 229 8.27 -16.65 19.53
CA ASN A 229 8.65 -17.89 20.18
C ASN A 229 7.44 -18.55 20.88
N GLU A 230 7.61 -19.79 21.31
CA GLU A 230 6.55 -20.60 21.96
C GLU A 230 5.93 -19.91 23.19
N ARG A 231 6.70 -19.07 23.91
CA ARG A 231 6.23 -18.34 25.10
C ARG A 231 5.35 -17.13 24.74
N ALA A 232 5.62 -16.46 23.63
CA ALA A 232 4.86 -15.31 23.17
C ALA A 232 3.51 -15.70 22.54
N ALA A 233 3.41 -16.89 21.94
CA ALA A 233 2.16 -17.40 21.38
C ALA A 233 1.04 -17.62 22.43
N GLN A 234 1.39 -17.74 23.71
CA GLN A 234 0.45 -18.01 24.81
C GLN A 234 -0.07 -16.76 25.54
N LYS A 235 0.43 -15.56 25.21
CA LYS A 235 -0.08 -14.32 25.79
C LYS A 235 -1.00 -13.60 24.80
N PRO A 236 -2.32 -13.58 25.01
CA PRO A 236 -3.18 -12.66 24.26
C PRO A 236 -2.83 -11.21 24.64
N LEU A 237 -2.86 -10.33 23.64
CA LEU A 237 -2.76 -8.86 23.79
C LEU A 237 -4.00 -8.27 24.48
#